data_AF-A0A653NLT3-F1
#
_entry.id   AF-A0A653NLT3-F1
#
_cell.length_a   1.000
_cell.length_b   1.000
_cell.length_c   1.000
_cell.angle_alpha   90.00
_cell.angle_beta   90.00
_cell.angle_gamma   90.00
#
_symmetry.space_group_name_H-M   'P 1'
#
loop_
_entity.id
_entity.type
_entity.pdbx_description
1 polymer ?
#
loop_
_entity_poly.entity_id
_entity_poly.type
_entity_poly.pdbx_seq_one_letter_code
_entity_poly.pdbx_strand_id
1 'polypeptide(L)'
;MDDAEFLAAAAALLPPLVGDDIKVIEVRLDRSRSWLRAEARFEIGDEPVCGSAYVPIDSEWRYLSGWELVNDYADLLAQQISSAAREVMSAPARPAPPKSPEEVASRWQWLLERLALNGQVVESDDGSVHVLRGDGGEFTVLVTQEQWARIAEPADPHSDDPQDFNQLSDEEVFLVFFEDSLEWSIRAELPPVRFGAELKRSFREAKQRGEDMSRYMSRYGWFAYGPPDDQPDLFDGGTE
;
A
#
# COMPACT_ATOMS: atom_id res chain seq x y z
N MET A 1 24.10 9.23 -1.99
CA MET A 1 23.55 8.95 -0.66
C MET A 1 23.23 7.47 -0.65
N ASP A 2 23.83 6.71 0.26
CA ASP A 2 23.48 5.30 0.43
C ASP A 2 22.20 5.14 1.30
N ASP A 3 21.72 3.91 1.47
CA ASP A 3 20.48 3.65 2.21
C ASP A 3 20.57 3.97 3.70
N ALA A 4 21.77 3.88 4.30
CA ALA A 4 21.97 4.20 5.71
C ALA A 4 21.96 5.72 5.92
N GLU A 5 22.65 6.46 5.06
CA GLU A 5 22.62 7.93 5.05
C GLU A 5 21.20 8.46 4.79
N PHE A 6 20.49 7.86 3.83
CA PHE A 6 19.11 8.23 3.52
C PHE A 6 18.18 7.99 4.70
N LEU A 7 18.26 6.80 5.32
CA LEU A 7 17.44 6.47 6.47
C LEU A 7 17.74 7.36 7.68
N ALA A 8 19.02 7.67 7.93
CA ALA A 8 19.40 8.58 9.01
C ALA A 8 18.82 9.98 8.80
N ALA A 9 18.84 10.48 7.55
CA ALA A 9 18.24 11.77 7.21
C ALA A 9 16.71 11.75 7.39
N ALA A 10 16.03 10.68 7.00
CA ALA A 10 14.58 10.55 7.16
C ALA A 10 14.19 10.41 8.64
N ALA A 11 14.94 9.63 9.42
CA ALA A 11 14.72 9.43 10.84
C ALA A 11 14.79 10.74 11.64
N ALA A 12 15.68 11.66 11.25
CA ALA A 12 15.81 12.97 11.88
C ALA A 12 14.56 13.86 11.69
N LEU A 13 13.71 13.57 10.70
CA LEU A 13 12.47 14.30 10.41
C LEU A 13 11.24 13.70 11.08
N LEU A 14 11.33 12.49 11.64
CA LEU A 14 10.19 11.81 12.24
C LEU A 14 9.56 12.50 13.46
N PRO A 15 10.31 13.09 14.41
CA PRO A 15 9.72 13.58 15.65
C PRO A 15 8.52 14.53 15.49
N PRO A 16 8.52 15.52 14.57
CA PRO A 16 7.35 16.36 14.33
C PRO A 16 6.24 15.70 13.49
N LEU A 17 6.51 14.56 12.85
CA LEU A 17 5.57 13.86 11.96
C LEU A 17 4.77 12.77 12.67
N VAL A 18 5.35 12.18 13.72
CA VAL A 18 4.65 11.26 14.61
C VAL A 18 3.87 12.07 15.65
N GLY A 19 2.63 11.66 15.97
CA GLY A 19 1.82 12.37 16.97
C GLY A 19 2.49 12.39 18.35
N ASP A 20 2.11 13.35 19.18
CA ASP A 20 2.73 13.59 20.51
C ASP A 20 2.70 12.37 21.45
N ASP A 21 1.74 11.47 21.24
CA ASP A 21 1.58 10.24 22.03
C ASP A 21 2.52 9.11 21.59
N ILE A 22 3.31 9.28 20.52
CA ILE A 22 4.20 8.25 19.98
C ILE A 22 5.65 8.69 20.09
N LYS A 23 6.47 7.88 20.77
CA LYS A 23 7.89 8.10 20.90
C LYS A 23 8.68 7.09 20.08
N VAL A 24 9.38 7.55 19.05
CA VAL A 24 10.29 6.71 18.25
C VAL A 24 11.56 6.45 19.07
N ILE A 25 11.86 5.17 19.30
CA ILE A 25 13.00 4.70 20.10
C ILE A 25 14.24 4.50 19.23
N GLU A 26 14.05 3.84 18.09
CA GLU A 26 15.14 3.38 17.23
C GLU A 26 14.62 3.32 15.78
N VAL A 27 15.45 3.75 14.83
CA VAL A 27 15.23 3.54 13.39
C VAL A 27 16.49 2.92 12.82
N ARG A 28 16.35 1.78 12.15
CA ARG A 28 17.49 1.02 11.61
C ARG A 28 17.18 0.31 10.31
N LEU A 29 18.23 -0.07 9.60
CA LEU A 29 18.12 -1.01 8.47
C LEU A 29 17.95 -2.43 9.00
N ASP A 30 16.97 -3.14 8.47
CA ASP A 30 16.72 -4.55 8.71
C ASP A 30 16.92 -5.34 7.40
N ARG A 31 17.68 -6.44 7.52
CA ARG A 31 18.09 -7.35 6.45
C ARG A 31 17.59 -8.78 6.67
N SER A 32 16.66 -8.97 7.60
CA SER A 32 16.12 -10.29 7.95
C SER A 32 15.18 -10.87 6.88
N ARG A 33 14.73 -10.05 5.92
CA ARG A 33 13.88 -10.44 4.79
C ARG A 33 14.67 -10.48 3.48
N SER A 34 14.05 -11.00 2.41
CA SER A 34 14.60 -11.02 1.05
C SER A 34 14.76 -9.63 0.43
N TRP A 35 14.17 -8.59 1.04
CA TRP A 35 14.25 -7.20 0.62
C TRP A 35 14.70 -6.33 1.80
N LEU A 36 15.42 -5.25 1.49
CA LEU A 36 15.95 -4.31 2.48
C LEU A 36 14.85 -3.39 3.01
N ARG A 37 14.77 -3.20 4.33
CA ARG A 37 13.73 -2.38 4.95
C ARG A 37 14.25 -1.49 6.07
N ALA A 38 13.58 -0.38 6.29
CA ALA A 38 13.66 0.39 7.51
C ALA A 38 12.73 -0.23 8.56
N GLU A 39 13.24 -0.43 9.77
CA GLU A 39 12.46 -0.79 10.96
C GLU A 39 12.48 0.41 11.91
N ALA A 40 11.30 0.88 12.32
CA ALA A 40 11.13 1.89 13.34
C ALA A 40 10.43 1.29 14.56
N ARG A 41 11.10 1.32 15.71
CA ARG A 41 10.56 0.88 17.00
C ARG A 41 10.03 2.07 17.77
N PHE A 42 8.88 1.92 18.42
CA PHE A 42 8.21 3.03 19.11
C PHE A 42 7.50 2.58 20.39
N GLU A 43 7.28 3.54 21.27
CA GLU A 43 6.47 3.49 22.50
C GLU A 43 5.21 4.35 22.32
N ILE A 44 4.09 3.97 22.94
CA ILE A 44 2.82 4.73 22.92
C ILE A 44 2.45 5.19 24.33
N GLY A 45 2.29 6.50 24.53
CA GLY A 45 1.94 7.10 25.80
C GLY A 45 2.97 6.84 26.91
N ASP A 46 2.50 6.89 28.16
CA ASP A 46 3.32 6.60 29.35
C ASP A 46 3.34 5.10 29.72
N GLU A 47 2.50 4.28 29.07
CA GLU A 47 2.49 2.82 29.26
C GLU A 47 3.52 2.15 28.34
N PRO A 48 4.14 1.02 28.75
CA PRO A 48 5.20 0.35 27.98
C PRO A 48 4.64 -0.47 26.81
N VAL A 49 3.72 0.12 26.05
CA VAL A 49 3.17 -0.47 24.84
C VAL A 49 4.13 -0.19 23.70
N CYS A 50 4.87 -1.22 23.31
CA CYS A 50 5.90 -1.13 22.27
C CYS A 50 5.42 -1.75 20.96
N GLY A 51 5.73 -1.10 19.84
CA GLY A 51 5.45 -1.58 18.49
C GLY A 51 6.64 -1.47 17.56
N SER A 52 6.47 -1.96 16.33
CA SER A 52 7.46 -1.81 15.26
C SER A 52 6.74 -1.61 13.93
N ALA A 53 7.27 -0.70 13.11
CA ALA A 53 6.79 -0.42 11.76
C ALA A 53 7.90 -0.68 10.74
N TYR A 54 7.51 -1.12 9.55
CA TYR A 54 8.43 -1.55 8.50
C TYR A 54 8.12 -0.86 7.18
N VAL A 55 9.14 -0.38 6.48
CA VAL A 55 9.00 0.23 5.14
C VAL A 55 10.16 -0.19 4.25
N PRO A 56 9.94 -0.57 2.99
CA PRO A 56 11.04 -0.82 2.05
C PRO A 56 11.95 0.40 1.89
N ILE A 57 13.26 0.19 1.90
CA ILE A 57 14.24 1.30 1.86
C ILE A 57 15.17 1.20 0.65
N ASP A 58 15.13 0.13 -0.14
CA ASP A 58 16.02 -0.01 -1.30
C ASP A 58 15.88 1.16 -2.29
N SER A 59 17.01 1.61 -2.83
CA SER A 59 17.08 2.77 -3.73
C SER A 59 16.25 2.62 -5.01
N GLU A 60 16.20 1.42 -5.60
CA GLU A 60 15.39 1.14 -6.78
C GLU A 60 13.91 1.20 -6.42
N TRP A 61 13.50 0.57 -5.32
CA TRP A 61 12.12 0.62 -4.86
C TRP A 61 11.67 2.05 -4.56
N ARG A 62 12.51 2.84 -3.86
CA ARG A 62 12.21 4.25 -3.56
C ARG A 62 11.96 5.03 -4.83
N TYR A 63 12.83 4.85 -5.84
CA TYR A 63 12.62 5.46 -7.15
C TYR A 63 11.29 4.99 -7.74
N LEU A 64 11.09 3.69 -7.94
CA LEU A 64 9.91 3.13 -8.61
C LEU A 64 8.58 3.45 -7.91
N SER A 65 8.59 3.70 -6.59
CA SER A 65 7.38 4.01 -5.80
C SER A 65 7.12 5.51 -5.60
N GLY A 66 8.04 6.37 -6.07
CA GLY A 66 7.97 7.82 -5.93
C GLY A 66 8.39 8.34 -4.54
N TRP A 67 9.13 7.53 -3.77
CA TRP A 67 9.59 7.82 -2.40
C TRP A 67 11.10 8.12 -2.34
N GLU A 68 11.68 8.64 -3.41
CA GLU A 68 13.11 8.96 -3.51
C GLU A 68 13.56 10.18 -2.72
N LEU A 69 12.64 10.99 -2.18
CA LEU A 69 12.96 12.15 -1.36
C LEU A 69 12.86 11.84 0.12
N VAL A 70 13.83 12.34 0.89
CA VAL A 70 13.95 12.10 2.33
C VAL A 70 12.69 12.53 3.09
N ASN A 71 12.12 13.71 2.78
CA ASN A 71 10.93 14.23 3.47
C ASN A 71 9.72 13.33 3.21
N ASP A 72 9.43 13.04 1.94
CA ASP A 72 8.30 12.19 1.54
C ASP A 72 8.43 10.77 2.14
N TYR A 73 9.65 10.24 2.19
CA TYR A 73 9.91 8.96 2.85
C TYR A 73 9.71 9.03 4.37
N ALA A 74 10.11 10.12 5.02
CA ALA A 74 9.85 10.33 6.44
C ALA A 74 8.34 10.40 6.74
N ASP A 75 7.56 11.05 5.87
CA ASP A 75 6.08 11.07 5.96
C ASP A 75 5.50 9.66 5.83
N LEU A 76 5.96 8.87 4.84
CA LEU A 76 5.56 7.47 4.69
C LEU A 76 5.87 6.67 5.96
N LEU A 77 7.09 6.79 6.48
CA LEU A 77 7.50 6.06 7.68
C LEU A 77 6.69 6.48 8.92
N ALA A 78 6.37 7.77 9.07
CA ALA A 78 5.51 8.28 10.15
C ALA A 78 4.06 7.76 10.05
N GLN A 79 3.51 7.66 8.84
CA GLN A 79 2.19 7.06 8.60
C GLN A 79 2.18 5.58 9.01
N GLN A 80 3.24 4.84 8.67
CA GLN A 80 3.38 3.42 9.01
C GLN A 80 3.53 3.21 10.52
N ILE A 81 4.30 4.07 11.20
CA ILE A 81 4.39 4.08 12.67
C ILE A 81 3.01 4.33 13.29
N SER A 82 2.26 5.31 12.77
CA SER A 82 0.94 5.66 13.28
C SER A 82 -0.10 4.54 13.04
N SER A 83 -0.02 3.84 11.90
CA SER A 83 -0.84 2.66 11.61
C SER A 83 -0.53 1.53 12.59
N ALA A 84 0.75 1.19 12.74
CA ALA A 84 1.20 0.16 13.68
C ALA A 84 0.81 0.49 15.13
N ALA A 85 0.91 1.75 15.55
CA ALA A 85 0.47 2.20 16.86
C ALA A 85 -1.04 1.98 17.07
N ARG A 86 -1.85 2.35 16.06
CA ARG A 86 -3.30 2.10 16.11
C ARG A 86 -3.62 0.61 16.18
N GLU A 87 -2.94 -0.23 15.43
CA GLU A 87 -3.11 -1.69 15.48
C GLU A 87 -2.81 -2.26 16.87
N VAL A 88 -1.71 -1.82 17.49
CA VAL A 88 -1.33 -2.27 18.84
C VAL A 88 -2.37 -1.83 19.87
N MET A 89 -2.91 -0.61 19.77
CA MET A 89 -3.93 -0.10 20.70
C MET A 89 -5.33 -0.69 20.46
N SER A 90 -5.69 -0.96 19.21
CA SER A 90 -7.06 -1.33 18.83
C SER A 90 -7.27 -2.84 18.77
N ALA A 91 -6.19 -3.63 18.88
CA ALA A 91 -6.08 -5.04 18.50
C ALA A 91 -7.39 -5.86 18.60
N PRO A 92 -8.15 -6.03 17.49
CA PRO A 92 -8.91 -7.26 17.33
C PRO A 92 -7.91 -8.42 17.30
N ALA A 93 -8.28 -9.57 17.87
CA ALA A 93 -7.43 -10.75 17.83
C ALA A 93 -7.13 -11.10 16.36
N ARG A 94 -5.87 -10.97 15.92
CA ARG A 94 -5.43 -11.56 14.66
C ARG A 94 -5.89 -13.02 14.66
N PRO A 95 -6.62 -13.50 13.65
CA PRO A 95 -7.09 -14.87 13.63
C PRO A 95 -5.90 -15.81 13.86
N ALA A 96 -6.13 -16.84 14.68
CA ALA A 96 -5.09 -17.81 14.95
C ALA A 96 -4.60 -18.41 13.61
N PRO A 97 -3.29 -18.66 13.48
CA PRO A 97 -2.77 -19.36 12.32
C PRO A 97 -3.49 -20.69 12.14
N PRO A 98 -3.64 -21.17 10.90
CA PRO A 98 -4.27 -22.46 10.62
C PRO A 98 -3.58 -23.57 11.42
N LYS A 99 -4.37 -24.46 12.00
CA LYS A 99 -3.92 -25.54 12.88
C LYS A 99 -3.75 -26.86 12.14
N SER A 100 -4.27 -26.97 10.91
CA SER A 100 -4.22 -28.18 10.11
C SER A 100 -3.98 -27.91 8.62
N PRO A 101 -3.43 -28.90 7.87
CA PRO A 101 -3.34 -28.83 6.41
C PRO A 101 -4.71 -28.69 5.72
N GLU A 102 -5.76 -29.24 6.31
CA GLU A 102 -7.14 -29.13 5.79
C GLU A 102 -7.67 -27.70 5.87
N GLU A 103 -7.35 -26.97 6.94
CA GLU A 103 -7.66 -25.55 7.05
C GLU A 103 -6.90 -24.72 6.01
N VAL A 104 -5.62 -25.04 5.76
CA VAL A 104 -4.82 -24.39 4.70
C VAL A 104 -5.45 -24.62 3.33
N ALA A 105 -5.81 -25.87 3.00
CA ALA A 105 -6.44 -26.22 1.74
C ALA A 105 -7.82 -25.56 1.57
N SER A 106 -8.62 -25.50 2.65
CA SER A 106 -9.94 -24.84 2.64
C SER A 106 -9.81 -23.34 2.39
N ARG A 107 -8.81 -22.69 3.01
CA ARG A 107 -8.51 -21.27 2.75
C ARG A 107 -8.03 -21.06 1.30
N TRP A 108 -7.17 -21.93 0.78
CA TRP A 108 -6.73 -21.84 -0.61
C TRP A 108 -7.88 -21.94 -1.60
N GLN A 109 -8.77 -22.91 -1.40
CA GLN A 109 -9.96 -23.09 -2.24
C GLN A 109 -10.85 -21.84 -2.22
N TRP A 110 -11.04 -21.24 -1.04
CA TRP A 110 -11.78 -19.98 -0.90
C TRP A 110 -11.17 -18.84 -1.73
N LEU A 111 -9.84 -18.71 -1.75
CA LEU A 111 -9.16 -17.72 -2.59
C LEU A 111 -9.45 -17.95 -4.08
N LEU A 112 -9.30 -19.19 -4.55
CA LEU A 112 -9.55 -19.53 -5.96
C LEU A 112 -11.00 -19.25 -6.37
N GLU A 113 -11.97 -19.57 -5.50
CA GLU A 113 -13.39 -19.27 -5.72
C GLU A 113 -13.66 -17.76 -5.80
N ARG A 114 -12.98 -16.96 -4.98
CA ARG A 114 -13.06 -15.49 -5.05
C ARG A 114 -12.42 -14.92 -6.30
N LEU A 115 -11.23 -15.39 -6.68
CA LEU A 115 -10.57 -14.98 -7.91
C LEU A 115 -11.41 -15.33 -9.15
N ALA A 116 -12.15 -16.44 -9.10
CA ALA A 116 -13.05 -16.85 -10.18
C ALA A 116 -14.25 -15.90 -10.39
N LEU A 117 -14.56 -15.03 -9.43
CA LEU A 117 -15.54 -13.96 -9.62
C LEU A 117 -15.04 -12.87 -10.59
N ASN A 118 -13.72 -12.73 -10.75
CA ASN A 118 -13.10 -11.75 -11.65
C ASN A 118 -12.86 -12.30 -13.07
N GLY A 119 -12.80 -13.62 -13.24
CA GLY A 119 -12.47 -14.22 -14.53
C GLY A 119 -12.11 -15.70 -14.45
N GLN A 120 -11.57 -16.22 -15.54
CA GLN A 120 -11.06 -17.59 -15.58
C GLN A 120 -9.75 -17.68 -14.79
N VAL A 121 -9.71 -18.57 -13.80
CA VAL A 121 -8.53 -18.82 -12.96
C VAL A 121 -7.73 -20.00 -13.54
N VAL A 122 -6.42 -19.80 -13.68
CA VAL A 122 -5.46 -20.82 -14.14
C VAL A 122 -4.28 -20.85 -13.17
N GLU A 123 -4.12 -21.97 -12.48
CA GLU A 123 -2.92 -22.23 -11.66
C GLU A 123 -1.77 -22.69 -12.56
N SER A 124 -0.59 -22.08 -12.37
CA SER A 124 0.65 -22.41 -13.09
C SER A 124 1.54 -23.35 -12.29
N ASP A 125 2.42 -24.09 -12.99
CA ASP A 125 3.35 -25.05 -12.38
C ASP A 125 4.36 -24.39 -11.41
N ASP A 126 4.61 -23.10 -11.55
CA ASP A 126 5.48 -22.31 -10.67
C ASP A 126 4.79 -21.83 -9.38
N GLY A 127 3.50 -22.16 -9.21
CA GLY A 127 2.69 -21.78 -8.06
C GLY A 127 2.03 -20.41 -8.18
N SER A 128 2.16 -19.72 -9.31
CA SER A 128 1.40 -18.50 -9.60
C SER A 128 -0.03 -18.80 -10.04
N VAL A 129 -0.94 -17.86 -9.81
CA VAL A 129 -2.35 -17.97 -10.22
C VAL A 129 -2.68 -16.84 -11.20
N HIS A 130 -3.01 -17.19 -12.43
CA HIS A 130 -3.42 -16.22 -13.45
C HIS A 130 -4.94 -16.07 -13.48
N VAL A 131 -5.41 -14.84 -13.59
CA VAL A 131 -6.84 -14.51 -13.71
C VAL A 131 -7.07 -13.80 -15.04
N LEU A 132 -7.77 -14.46 -15.95
CA LEU A 132 -8.13 -13.95 -17.27
C LEU A 132 -9.54 -13.36 -17.22
N ARG A 133 -9.66 -12.03 -17.26
CA ARG A 133 -10.93 -11.32 -17.14
C ARG A 133 -11.72 -11.34 -18.45
N GLY A 134 -13.05 -11.28 -18.35
CA GLY A 134 -13.94 -11.30 -19.51
C GLY A 134 -13.87 -10.06 -20.42
N ASP A 135 -13.30 -8.96 -19.92
CA ASP A 135 -13.05 -7.71 -20.66
C ASP A 135 -11.72 -7.71 -21.43
N GLY A 136 -10.94 -8.80 -21.35
CA GLY A 136 -9.64 -8.94 -21.98
C GLY A 136 -8.46 -8.50 -21.12
N GLY A 137 -8.68 -8.05 -19.88
CA GLY A 137 -7.62 -7.82 -18.90
C GLY A 137 -7.11 -9.13 -18.28
N GLU A 138 -5.88 -9.11 -17.74
CA GLU A 138 -5.35 -10.20 -16.95
C GLU A 138 -4.49 -9.67 -15.79
N PHE A 139 -4.44 -10.44 -14.71
CA PHE A 139 -3.51 -10.19 -13.61
C PHE A 139 -3.01 -11.50 -13.01
N THR A 140 -1.86 -11.46 -12.35
CA THR A 140 -1.20 -12.62 -11.75
C THR A 140 -1.13 -12.47 -10.24
N VAL A 141 -1.58 -13.48 -9.51
CA VAL A 141 -1.49 -13.56 -8.06
C VAL A 141 -0.27 -14.39 -7.66
N LEU A 142 0.59 -13.80 -6.82
CA LEU A 142 1.84 -14.39 -6.34
C LEU A 142 1.77 -14.59 -4.83
N VAL A 143 1.20 -15.73 -4.43
CA VAL A 143 1.01 -16.11 -3.02
C VAL A 143 0.99 -17.64 -2.90
N THR A 144 1.68 -18.19 -1.90
CA THR A 144 1.59 -19.63 -1.59
C THR A 144 0.38 -19.93 -0.73
N GLN A 145 -0.04 -21.20 -0.67
CA GLN A 145 -1.15 -21.63 0.19
C GLN A 145 -0.89 -21.28 1.66
N GLU A 146 0.34 -21.44 2.15
CA GLU A 146 0.74 -21.14 3.52
C GLU A 146 0.77 -19.63 3.79
N GLN A 147 1.16 -18.82 2.80
CA GLN A 147 1.15 -17.37 2.88
C GLN A 147 -0.29 -16.85 2.93
N TRP A 148 -1.14 -17.31 2.00
CA TRP A 148 -2.55 -16.97 1.99
C TRP A 148 -3.23 -17.33 3.31
N ALA A 149 -2.95 -18.53 3.82
CA ALA A 149 -3.53 -18.97 5.08
C ALA A 149 -3.07 -18.13 6.29
N ARG A 150 -2.04 -17.28 6.19
CA ARG A 150 -1.61 -16.34 7.24
C ARG A 150 -2.32 -14.99 7.23
N ILE A 151 -2.86 -14.54 6.10
CA ILE A 151 -3.43 -13.19 5.92
C ILE A 151 -4.62 -12.93 6.85
N ALA A 152 -5.26 -14.00 7.31
CA ALA A 152 -6.20 -13.94 8.41
C ALA A 152 -7.38 -13.01 8.08
N GLU A 153 -7.97 -13.18 6.91
CA GLU A 153 -9.38 -12.85 6.77
C GLU A 153 -10.16 -13.81 7.68
N PRO A 154 -11.05 -13.29 8.55
CA PRO A 154 -12.00 -14.19 9.19
C PRO A 154 -12.70 -14.95 8.06
N ALA A 155 -12.89 -16.25 8.26
CA ALA A 155 -13.90 -17.00 7.52
C ALA A 155 -15.29 -16.51 7.96
N ASP A 156 -15.52 -15.20 7.87
CA ASP A 156 -16.83 -14.60 7.97
C ASP A 156 -17.43 -14.74 6.57
N PRO A 157 -18.40 -15.65 6.38
CA PRO A 157 -19.13 -15.78 5.12
C PRO A 157 -19.94 -14.52 4.77
N HIS A 158 -19.89 -13.47 5.61
CA HIS A 158 -20.48 -12.15 5.40
C HIS A 158 -19.45 -11.02 5.29
N SER A 159 -18.14 -11.30 5.27
CA SER A 159 -17.12 -10.37 4.77
C SER A 159 -17.25 -10.30 3.24
N ASP A 160 -18.42 -9.86 2.79
CA ASP A 160 -18.87 -9.77 1.42
C ASP A 160 -18.36 -8.48 0.80
N ASP A 161 -17.04 -8.28 0.70
CA ASP A 161 -16.54 -7.31 -0.26
C ASP A 161 -15.78 -7.98 -1.42
N PRO A 162 -16.47 -8.32 -2.52
CA PRO A 162 -15.79 -8.65 -3.78
C PRO A 162 -14.84 -7.54 -4.26
N GLN A 163 -14.83 -6.36 -3.62
CA GLN A 163 -13.88 -5.28 -3.89
C GLN A 163 -12.47 -5.50 -3.33
N ASP A 164 -12.22 -6.52 -2.50
CA ASP A 164 -10.88 -6.80 -1.96
C ASP A 164 -9.85 -7.10 -3.07
N PHE A 165 -10.32 -7.52 -4.25
CA PHE A 165 -9.51 -7.74 -5.46
C PHE A 165 -9.75 -6.71 -6.56
N ASN A 166 -10.23 -5.51 -6.21
CA ASN A 166 -10.36 -4.44 -7.18
C ASN A 166 -9.01 -3.79 -7.45
N GLN A 167 -8.52 -4.01 -8.67
CA GLN A 167 -7.39 -3.30 -9.22
C GLN A 167 -7.73 -1.81 -9.37
N LEU A 168 -6.86 -0.92 -8.88
CA LEU A 168 -7.06 0.53 -8.96
C LEU A 168 -6.54 1.12 -10.28
N SER A 169 -5.63 0.42 -10.96
CA SER A 169 -5.04 0.81 -12.24
C SER A 169 -4.69 -0.41 -13.07
N ASP A 170 -5.01 -0.40 -14.37
CA ASP A 170 -4.70 -1.48 -15.31
C ASP A 170 -3.20 -1.82 -15.39
N GLU A 171 -2.32 -0.93 -14.93
CA GLU A 171 -0.87 -1.17 -14.83
C GLU A 171 -0.49 -2.09 -13.66
N GLU A 172 -1.32 -2.20 -12.62
CA GLU A 172 -1.09 -3.05 -11.46
C GLU A 172 -1.48 -4.50 -11.74
N VAL A 173 -0.70 -5.17 -12.59
CA VAL A 173 -1.02 -6.52 -13.09
C VAL A 173 -0.58 -7.66 -12.16
N PHE A 174 -0.02 -7.36 -10.99
CA PHE A 174 0.37 -8.34 -9.97
C PHE A 174 -0.33 -8.09 -8.64
N LEU A 175 -0.78 -9.17 -8.01
CA LEU A 175 -1.25 -9.17 -6.63
C LEU A 175 -0.30 -10.04 -5.80
N VAL A 176 0.54 -9.42 -4.97
CA VAL A 176 1.67 -10.09 -4.31
C VAL A 176 1.47 -10.17 -2.81
N PHE A 177 1.95 -11.26 -2.20
CA PHE A 177 1.98 -11.38 -0.74
C PHE A 177 3.06 -10.48 -0.11
N PHE A 178 2.67 -9.56 0.75
CA PHE A 178 3.57 -8.62 1.42
C PHE A 178 3.13 -8.35 2.86
N GLU A 179 4.00 -8.61 3.85
CA GLU A 179 3.74 -8.36 5.29
C GLU A 179 2.37 -8.83 5.81
N ASP A 180 1.98 -10.07 5.47
CA ASP A 180 0.70 -10.69 5.85
C ASP A 180 -0.55 -10.04 5.22
N SER A 181 -0.40 -9.29 4.12
CA SER A 181 -1.49 -8.85 3.25
C SER A 181 -1.23 -9.20 1.78
N LEU A 182 -2.26 -9.04 0.94
CA LEU A 182 -2.11 -9.00 -0.52
C LEU A 182 -2.05 -7.53 -0.97
N GLU A 183 -1.06 -7.22 -1.79
CA GLU A 183 -0.78 -5.87 -2.27
C GLU A 183 -0.73 -5.84 -3.80
N TRP A 184 -1.43 -4.90 -4.42
CA TRP A 184 -1.33 -4.63 -5.84
C TRP A 184 0.05 -4.05 -6.21
N SER A 185 0.59 -4.49 -7.34
CA SER A 185 1.91 -4.13 -7.82
C SER A 185 1.98 -4.13 -9.35
N ILE A 186 2.78 -3.22 -9.91
CA ILE A 186 3.12 -3.19 -11.34
C ILE A 186 4.20 -4.23 -11.70
N ARG A 187 4.80 -4.89 -10.71
CA ARG A 187 5.87 -5.87 -10.88
C ARG A 187 5.68 -7.10 -9.98
N ALA A 188 6.27 -8.21 -10.38
CA ALA A 188 6.24 -9.47 -9.64
C ALA A 188 7.15 -9.45 -8.40
N GLU A 189 8.24 -8.66 -8.46
CA GLU A 189 9.28 -8.65 -7.44
C GLU A 189 8.87 -7.87 -6.19
N LEU A 190 9.26 -8.40 -5.02
CA LEU A 190 9.13 -7.69 -3.77
C LEU A 190 10.26 -6.66 -3.59
N PRO A 191 9.98 -5.52 -2.93
CA PRO A 191 8.69 -5.10 -2.38
C PRO A 191 7.70 -4.63 -3.48
N PRO A 192 6.38 -4.67 -3.22
CA PRO A 192 5.37 -4.24 -4.18
C PRO A 192 5.57 -2.77 -4.57
N VAL A 193 5.27 -2.45 -5.82
CA VAL A 193 5.30 -1.09 -6.35
C VAL A 193 3.93 -0.77 -6.92
N ARG A 194 3.20 0.12 -6.25
CA ARG A 194 1.90 0.60 -6.75
C ARG A 194 2.08 1.56 -7.92
N PHE A 195 1.05 1.65 -8.75
CA PHE A 195 1.01 2.65 -9.81
C PHE A 195 1.05 4.08 -9.23
N GLY A 196 1.52 5.03 -10.04
CA GLY A 196 1.44 6.47 -9.73
C GLY A 196 2.72 7.12 -9.20
N ALA A 197 3.89 6.47 -9.30
CA ALA A 197 5.14 7.13 -8.96
C ALA A 197 5.43 8.36 -9.83
N GLU A 198 5.23 8.27 -11.15
CA GLU A 198 5.36 9.42 -12.06
C GLU A 198 4.33 10.52 -11.74
N LEU A 199 3.12 10.11 -11.35
CA LEU A 199 2.08 11.03 -10.89
C LEU A 199 2.54 11.81 -9.65
N LYS A 200 3.06 11.12 -8.63
CA LYS A 200 3.59 11.74 -7.41
C LYS A 200 4.72 12.73 -7.74
N ARG A 201 5.65 12.34 -8.61
CA ARG A 201 6.75 13.22 -9.04
C ARG A 201 6.22 14.46 -9.76
N SER A 202 5.31 14.28 -10.72
CA SER A 202 4.70 15.37 -11.48
C SER A 202 3.94 16.35 -10.56
N PHE A 203 3.17 15.81 -9.60
CA PHE A 203 2.45 16.61 -8.61
C PHE A 203 3.41 17.42 -7.73
N ARG A 204 4.51 16.80 -7.32
CA ARG A 204 5.55 17.46 -6.52
C ARG A 204 6.22 18.60 -7.29
N GLU A 205 6.60 18.35 -8.54
CA GLU A 205 7.23 19.35 -9.42
C GLU A 205 6.29 20.52 -9.73
N ALA A 206 4.99 20.26 -9.93
CA ALA A 206 3.99 21.30 -10.09
C ALA A 206 3.85 22.17 -8.83
N LYS A 207 3.78 21.53 -7.64
CA LYS A 207 3.73 22.23 -6.35
C LYS A 207 4.95 23.12 -6.12
N GLN A 208 6.15 22.64 -6.46
CA GLN A 208 7.39 23.43 -6.33
C GLN A 208 7.44 24.63 -7.27
N ARG A 209 6.81 24.53 -8.45
CA ARG A 209 6.68 25.63 -9.40
C ARG A 209 5.56 26.63 -9.03
N GLY A 210 4.81 26.36 -7.96
CA GLY A 210 3.67 27.19 -7.54
C GLY A 210 2.50 27.13 -8.52
N GLU A 211 2.38 26.03 -9.27
CA GLU A 211 1.26 25.84 -10.19
C GLU A 211 -0.05 25.62 -9.43
N ASP A 212 -1.16 26.01 -10.05
CA ASP A 212 -2.47 25.71 -9.51
C ASP A 212 -2.74 24.20 -9.58
N MET A 213 -2.80 23.59 -8.40
CA MET A 213 -2.98 22.15 -8.22
C MET A 213 -4.40 21.68 -8.53
N SER A 214 -5.38 22.60 -8.67
CA SER A 214 -6.76 22.28 -9.02
C SER A 214 -6.86 21.49 -10.34
N ARG A 215 -6.00 21.80 -11.31
CA ARG A 215 -5.91 21.13 -12.62
C ARG A 215 -5.34 19.71 -12.55
N TYR A 216 -4.53 19.42 -11.53
CA TYR A 216 -4.02 18.08 -11.28
C TYR A 216 -5.01 17.26 -10.45
N MET A 217 -5.63 17.88 -9.44
CA MET A 217 -6.65 17.22 -8.63
C MET A 217 -7.88 16.83 -9.46
N SER A 218 -8.33 17.67 -10.40
CA SER A 218 -9.42 17.32 -11.34
C SER A 218 -9.10 16.16 -12.28
N ARG A 219 -7.80 15.91 -12.57
CA ARG A 219 -7.36 14.86 -13.49
C ARG A 219 -7.09 13.52 -12.79
N TYR A 220 -6.82 13.52 -11.49
CA TYR A 220 -6.34 12.35 -10.75
C TYR A 220 -7.01 12.11 -9.38
N GLY A 221 -7.85 13.03 -8.93
CA GLY A 221 -8.62 12.91 -7.69
C GLY A 221 -9.99 12.28 -7.93
N TRP A 222 -10.40 11.40 -7.03
CA TRP A 222 -11.78 10.98 -6.91
C TRP A 222 -12.52 12.01 -6.07
N PHE A 223 -13.56 12.64 -6.62
CA PHE A 223 -14.41 13.55 -5.86
C PHE A 223 -15.79 12.94 -5.70
N ALA A 224 -16.35 13.01 -4.49
CA ALA A 224 -17.75 12.65 -4.27
C ALA A 224 -18.71 13.60 -5.03
N TYR A 225 -18.24 14.80 -5.41
CA TYR A 225 -18.95 15.78 -6.22
C TYR A 225 -17.96 16.40 -7.22
N GLY A 226 -18.33 16.51 -8.49
CA GLY A 226 -17.44 17.08 -9.51
C GLY A 226 -16.89 18.45 -9.07
N PRO A 227 -15.59 18.73 -9.30
CA PRO A 227 -15.04 20.06 -9.03
C PRO A 227 -15.91 21.09 -9.75
N PRO A 228 -16.23 22.24 -9.13
CA PRO A 228 -17.00 23.27 -9.80
C PRO A 228 -16.29 23.62 -11.11
N ASP A 229 -16.98 23.42 -12.23
CA ASP A 229 -16.44 23.78 -13.54
C ASP A 229 -16.01 25.25 -13.48
N ASP A 230 -14.74 25.52 -13.80
CA ASP A 230 -14.28 26.85 -14.20
C ASP A 230 -15.00 27.20 -15.51
N GLN A 231 -16.28 27.58 -15.41
CA GLN A 231 -16.98 28.22 -16.51
C GLN A 231 -16.39 29.62 -16.65
N PRO A 232 -15.80 29.98 -17.81
CA PRO A 232 -15.49 31.37 -18.07
C PRO A 232 -16.80 32.16 -18.03
N ASP A 233 -16.81 33.26 -17.28
CA ASP A 233 -17.94 34.16 -17.10
C ASP A 233 -18.71 34.38 -18.41
N LEU A 234 -19.81 33.64 -18.58
CA LEU A 234 -20.84 33.92 -19.57
C LEU A 234 -21.81 34.95 -18.97
N PHE A 235 -21.26 36.11 -18.60
CA PHE A 235 -22.02 37.34 -18.47
C PHE A 235 -21.44 38.39 -19.42
N ASP A 236 -21.28 37.99 -20.69
CA ASP A 236 -21.37 38.95 -21.79
C ASP A 236 -22.87 39.11 -22.12
N GLY A 237 -23.52 39.95 -21.32
CA GLY A 237 -24.91 40.36 -21.49
C GLY A 237 -24.98 41.87 -21.71
N GLY A 238 -24.28 42.35 -22.73
CA GLY A 238 -24.55 43.67 -23.29
C GLY A 238 -25.87 43.70 -24.07
N THR A 239 -26.44 44.90 -24.14
CA THR A 239 -27.62 45.36 -24.92
C THR A 239 -29.00 44.98 -24.34
N GLU A 240 -29.95 45.90 -24.11
CA GLU A 240 -30.22 47.26 -24.61
C GLU A 240 -30.92 48.12 -23.54
#